data_AF-A0A8K0D142-F1
#
_entry.id   AF-A0A8K0D142-F1
#
_cell.length_a   1.000
_cell.length_b   1.000
_cell.length_c   1.000
_cell.angle_alpha   90.00
_cell.angle_beta   90.00
_cell.angle_gamma   90.00
#
_symmetry.space_group_name_H-M   'P 1'
#
loop_
_entity.id
_entity.type
_entity.pdbx_description
1 polymer ?
#
loop_
_entity_poly.entity_id
_entity_poly.type
_entity_poly.pdbx_seq_one_letter_code
_entity_poly.pdbx_strand_id
1 'polypeptide(L)'
;MGFSTNLQGRSAHEALLLRQDAELRLLETMKRCMISKVRCDREYAIALSAVAAQGLKIDRSDELCGSLVVSAWRSMMEELDSTGKLIKQNADSIESKALDALNTMYAEKRKARKLYQEEHTRIAQQFTH
;
A
#
# COMPACT_ATOMS: atom_id res chain seq x y z
N MET A 1 -9.15 29.59 -12.22
CA MET A 1 -10.06 28.43 -12.14
C MET A 1 -9.88 27.79 -10.78
N GLY A 2 -10.82 27.94 -9.86
CA GLY A 2 -10.72 27.37 -8.51
C GLY A 2 -12.10 27.20 -7.87
N PHE A 3 -12.19 26.40 -6.81
CA PHE A 3 -13.46 26.18 -6.13
C PHE A 3 -14.08 27.48 -5.60
N SER A 4 -13.27 28.48 -5.24
CA SER A 4 -13.72 29.80 -4.79
C SER A 4 -14.53 30.58 -5.84
N THR A 5 -14.29 30.35 -7.13
CA THR A 5 -14.99 31.05 -8.23
C THR A 5 -16.10 30.21 -8.86
N ASN A 6 -15.99 28.87 -8.80
CA ASN A 6 -16.85 27.95 -9.55
C ASN A 6 -17.81 27.13 -8.67
N LEU A 7 -17.58 27.10 -7.34
CA LEU A 7 -18.34 26.32 -6.37
C LEU A 7 -18.80 27.23 -5.23
N GLN A 8 -19.70 28.15 -5.56
CA GLN A 8 -20.34 29.04 -4.59
C GLN A 8 -21.75 28.55 -4.23
N GLY A 9 -22.17 28.80 -2.99
CA GLY A 9 -23.50 28.47 -2.51
C GLY A 9 -23.65 27.09 -1.87
N ARG A 10 -24.87 26.79 -1.44
CA ARG A 10 -25.18 25.62 -0.59
C ARG A 10 -24.95 24.28 -1.28
N SER A 11 -25.38 24.15 -2.54
CA SER A 11 -25.20 22.92 -3.32
C SER A 11 -23.71 22.59 -3.53
N ALA A 12 -22.89 23.62 -3.73
CA ALA A 12 -21.45 23.48 -3.85
C ALA A 12 -20.80 23.02 -2.54
N HIS A 13 -21.23 23.57 -1.39
CA HIS A 13 -20.79 23.11 -0.08
C HIS A 13 -21.12 21.63 0.17
N GLU A 14 -22.37 21.22 -0.11
CA GLU A 14 -22.81 19.83 0.04
C GLU A 14 -22.00 18.89 -0.87
N ALA A 15 -21.76 19.28 -2.12
CA ALA A 15 -20.92 18.53 -3.05
C ALA A 15 -19.47 18.37 -2.54
N LEU A 16 -18.89 19.42 -1.94
CA LEU A 16 -17.54 19.37 -1.37
C LEU A 16 -17.47 18.42 -0.16
N LEU A 17 -18.48 18.42 0.72
CA LEU A 17 -18.55 17.47 1.83
C LEU A 17 -18.64 16.02 1.33
N LEU A 18 -19.53 15.75 0.37
CA LEU A 18 -19.66 14.42 -0.23
C LEU A 18 -18.37 13.96 -0.91
N ARG A 19 -17.64 14.88 -1.56
CA ARG A 19 -16.33 14.62 -2.15
C ARG A 19 -15.31 14.23 -1.08
N GLN A 20 -15.24 14.97 0.03
CA GLN A 20 -14.35 14.66 1.16
C GLN A 20 -14.67 13.30 1.78
N ASP A 21 -15.96 12.95 1.92
CA ASP A 21 -16.40 11.62 2.38
C ASP A 21 -15.98 10.50 1.42
N ALA A 22 -16.07 10.75 0.10
CA ALA A 22 -15.58 9.81 -0.90
C ALA A 22 -14.05 9.62 -0.85
N GLU A 23 -13.28 10.68 -0.59
CA GLU A 23 -11.82 10.58 -0.38
C GLU A 23 -11.49 9.71 0.83
N LEU A 24 -12.18 9.90 1.96
CA LEU A 24 -11.96 9.09 3.15
C LEU A 24 -12.25 7.60 2.89
N ARG A 25 -13.36 7.29 2.19
CA ARG A 25 -13.68 5.90 1.80
C ARG A 25 -12.64 5.30 0.85
N LEU A 26 -12.10 6.10 -0.07
CA LEU A 26 -11.05 5.68 -0.97
C LEU A 26 -9.78 5.34 -0.19
N LEU A 27 -9.32 6.22 0.71
CA LEU A 27 -8.12 5.98 1.53
C LEU A 27 -8.27 4.71 2.39
N GLU A 28 -9.44 4.47 2.98
CA GLU A 28 -9.71 3.25 3.74
C GLU A 28 -9.70 2.00 2.85
N THR A 29 -10.17 2.11 1.60
CA THR A 29 -10.11 1.01 0.63
C THR A 29 -8.67 0.72 0.21
N MET A 30 -7.89 1.76 -0.08
CA MET A 30 -6.46 1.64 -0.39
C MET A 30 -5.71 0.96 0.76
N LYS A 31 -6.02 1.31 2.01
CA LYS A 31 -5.44 0.69 3.21
C LYS A 31 -5.67 -0.82 3.22
N ARG A 32 -6.92 -1.27 3.02
CA ARG A 32 -7.25 -2.70 2.96
C ARG A 32 -6.52 -3.42 1.82
N CYS A 33 -6.47 -2.81 0.64
CA CYS A 33 -5.75 -3.36 -0.51
C CYS A 33 -4.25 -3.52 -0.21
N MET A 34 -3.62 -2.53 0.41
CA MET A 34 -2.21 -2.56 0.77
C MET A 34 -1.92 -3.63 1.82
N ILE A 35 -2.74 -3.75 2.87
CA ILE A 35 -2.59 -4.80 3.89
C ILE A 35 -2.69 -6.19 3.24
N SER A 36 -3.67 -6.40 2.36
CA SER A 36 -3.80 -7.67 1.64
C SER A 36 -2.60 -7.95 0.76
N LYS A 37 -2.08 -6.94 0.05
CA LYS A 37 -0.90 -7.07 -0.80
C LYS A 37 0.34 -7.45 0.02
N VAL A 38 0.60 -6.74 1.13
CA VAL A 38 1.74 -7.04 2.02
C VAL A 38 1.69 -8.47 2.52
N ARG A 39 0.51 -8.95 2.94
CA ARG A 39 0.33 -10.34 3.37
C ARG A 39 0.66 -11.31 2.24
N CYS A 40 0.08 -11.13 1.06
CA CYS A 40 0.32 -12.02 -0.09
C CYS A 40 1.80 -12.01 -0.52
N ASP A 41 2.44 -10.84 -0.55
CA ASP A 41 3.85 -10.73 -0.92
C ASP A 41 4.76 -11.44 0.09
N ARG A 42 4.44 -11.37 1.40
CA ARG A 42 5.16 -12.12 2.46
C ARG A 42 4.98 -13.62 2.33
N GLU A 43 3.76 -14.09 2.14
CA GLU A 43 3.45 -15.52 1.94
C GLU A 43 4.17 -16.06 0.69
N TYR A 44 4.15 -15.29 -0.40
CA TYR A 44 4.85 -15.64 -1.63
C TYR A 44 6.36 -15.70 -1.45
N ALA A 45 6.96 -14.72 -0.79
CA ALA A 45 8.39 -14.72 -0.47
C ALA A 45 8.81 -15.96 0.35
N ILE A 46 8.00 -16.34 1.35
CA ILE A 46 8.24 -17.56 2.15
C ILE A 46 8.20 -18.81 1.27
N ALA A 47 7.21 -18.90 0.36
CA ALA A 47 7.10 -20.02 -0.57
C ALA A 47 8.32 -20.11 -1.51
N LEU A 48 8.78 -18.98 -2.04
CA LEU A 48 9.98 -18.94 -2.89
C LEU A 48 11.25 -19.41 -2.15
N SER A 49 11.49 -18.91 -0.94
CA SER A 49 12.62 -19.35 -0.13
C SER A 49 12.55 -20.85 0.23
N ALA A 50 11.34 -21.39 0.45
CA ALA A 50 11.16 -22.81 0.69
C ALA A 50 11.51 -23.66 -0.54
N VAL A 51 11.07 -23.24 -1.73
CA VAL A 51 11.40 -23.90 -3.01
C VAL A 51 12.90 -23.84 -3.26
N ALA A 52 13.53 -22.68 -3.10
CA ALA A 52 14.97 -22.53 -3.27
C ALA A 52 15.75 -23.44 -2.30
N ALA A 53 15.37 -23.46 -1.02
CA ALA A 53 15.99 -24.32 -0.01
C ALA A 53 15.82 -25.82 -0.31
N GLN A 54 14.70 -26.23 -0.91
CA GLN A 54 14.51 -27.61 -1.35
C GLN A 54 15.35 -27.92 -2.60
N GLY A 55 15.39 -27.01 -3.58
CA GLY A 55 16.16 -27.16 -4.81
C GLY A 55 17.66 -27.24 -4.56
N LEU A 56 18.18 -26.52 -3.56
CA LEU A 56 19.59 -26.60 -3.15
C LEU A 56 19.97 -27.94 -2.50
N LYS A 57 19.00 -28.74 -2.03
CA LYS A 57 19.27 -30.09 -1.47
C LYS A 57 19.48 -31.16 -2.56
N ILE A 58 19.13 -30.87 -3.82
CA ILE A 58 19.21 -31.82 -4.95
C ILE A 58 20.67 -32.11 -5.34
N ASP A 59 21.61 -31.27 -4.94
CA ASP A 59 23.06 -31.37 -5.16
C ASP A 59 23.76 -32.56 -4.45
N ARG A 60 23.00 -33.48 -3.83
CA ARG A 60 23.56 -34.63 -3.08
C ARG A 60 23.72 -35.89 -3.93
N SER A 61 23.45 -35.83 -5.24
CA SER A 61 23.68 -36.95 -6.16
C SER A 61 25.10 -36.85 -6.71
N ASP A 62 25.97 -37.78 -6.30
CA ASP A 62 27.39 -37.83 -6.69
C ASP A 62 27.61 -37.90 -8.22
N GLU A 63 26.60 -38.32 -8.99
CA GLU A 63 26.70 -38.55 -10.45
C GLU A 63 26.87 -37.26 -11.27
N LEU A 64 26.45 -36.10 -10.75
CA LEU A 64 26.46 -34.82 -11.48
C LEU A 64 27.39 -33.77 -10.88
N CYS A 65 28.16 -34.14 -9.86
CA CYS A 65 29.08 -33.24 -9.16
C CYS A 65 30.11 -32.66 -10.14
N GLY A 66 30.25 -31.33 -10.15
CA GLY A 66 31.15 -30.61 -11.07
C GLY A 66 30.59 -30.33 -12.47
N SER A 67 29.36 -30.76 -12.77
CA SER A 67 28.71 -30.44 -14.06
C SER A 67 28.27 -28.97 -14.15
N LEU A 68 28.29 -28.42 -15.37
CA LEU A 68 27.74 -27.09 -15.65
C LEU A 68 26.24 -27.00 -15.35
N VAL A 69 25.51 -28.12 -15.50
CA VAL A 69 24.07 -28.20 -15.22
C VAL A 69 23.81 -27.99 -13.72
N VAL A 70 24.56 -28.66 -12.86
CA VAL A 70 24.45 -28.48 -11.40
C VAL A 70 24.83 -27.06 -10.98
N SER A 71 25.88 -26.50 -11.57
CA SER A 71 26.28 -25.10 -11.33
C SER A 71 25.15 -24.12 -11.69
N ALA A 72 24.60 -24.24 -12.91
CA ALA A 72 23.49 -23.39 -13.36
C ALA A 72 22.24 -23.55 -12.48
N TRP A 73 21.90 -24.78 -12.09
CA TRP A 73 20.79 -25.06 -11.17
C TRP A 73 20.99 -24.38 -9.82
N ARG A 74 22.19 -24.48 -9.24
CA ARG A 74 22.52 -23.83 -7.97
C ARG A 74 22.35 -22.32 -8.07
N SER A 75 22.93 -21.70 -9.10
CA SER A 75 22.78 -20.25 -9.33
C SER A 75 21.32 -19.85 -9.49
N MET A 76 20.51 -20.63 -10.22
CA MET A 76 19.07 -20.36 -10.33
C MET A 76 18.36 -20.41 -8.97
N MET A 77 18.67 -21.37 -8.11
CA MET A 77 18.06 -21.46 -6.78
C MET A 77 18.52 -20.33 -5.85
N GLU A 78 19.78 -19.92 -5.92
CA GLU A 78 20.30 -18.76 -5.18
C GLU A 78 19.62 -17.45 -5.60
N GLU A 79 19.45 -17.23 -6.91
CA GLU A 79 18.71 -16.08 -7.44
C GLU A 79 17.22 -16.11 -7.06
N LEU A 80 16.61 -17.29 -7.00
CA LEU A 80 15.24 -17.46 -6.55
C LEU A 80 15.08 -17.05 -5.07
N ASP A 81 15.99 -17.48 -4.20
CA ASP A 81 15.99 -17.08 -2.78
C ASP A 81 16.27 -15.58 -2.60
N SER A 82 17.21 -15.03 -3.38
CA SER A 82 17.49 -13.60 -3.42
C SER A 82 16.24 -12.79 -3.80
N THR A 83 15.52 -13.23 -4.84
CA THR A 83 14.26 -12.63 -5.26
C THR A 83 13.19 -12.71 -4.18
N GLY A 84 13.06 -13.86 -3.50
CA GLY A 84 12.16 -14.01 -2.35
C GLY A 84 12.45 -13.00 -1.24
N LYS A 85 13.73 -12.81 -0.88
CA LYS A 85 14.15 -11.82 0.12
C LYS A 85 13.81 -10.39 -0.29
N LEU A 86 14.02 -10.03 -1.56
CA LEU A 86 13.68 -8.71 -2.09
C LEU A 86 12.17 -8.45 -2.04
N ILE A 87 11.34 -9.44 -2.40
CA ILE A 87 9.88 -9.33 -2.30
C ILE A 87 9.45 -9.09 -0.86
N LYS A 88 10.02 -9.83 0.10
CA LYS A 88 9.75 -9.63 1.53
C LYS A 88 10.13 -8.22 1.99
N GLN A 89 11.33 -7.75 1.65
CA GLN A 89 11.78 -6.39 1.99
C GLN A 89 10.86 -5.31 1.40
N ASN A 90 10.39 -5.50 0.16
CA ASN A 90 9.43 -4.59 -0.46
C ASN A 90 8.09 -4.58 0.29
N ALA A 91 7.59 -5.75 0.71
CA ALA A 91 6.37 -5.85 1.52
C ALA A 91 6.52 -5.12 2.87
N ASP A 92 7.66 -5.29 3.53
CA ASP A 92 7.96 -4.62 4.81
C ASP A 92 8.09 -3.08 4.63
N SER A 93 8.64 -2.62 3.50
CA SER A 93 8.71 -1.20 3.14
C SER A 93 7.32 -0.60 2.87
N ILE A 94 6.43 -1.34 2.18
CA ILE A 94 5.04 -0.91 1.96
C ILE A 94 4.31 -0.77 3.31
N GLU A 95 4.47 -1.74 4.21
CA GLU A 95 3.84 -1.70 5.52
C GLU A 95 4.37 -0.54 6.37
N SER A 96 5.68 -0.39 6.52
CA SER A 96 6.28 0.61 7.41
C SER A 96 6.25 2.04 6.88
N LYS A 97 6.26 2.26 5.57
CA LYS A 97 6.31 3.62 5.00
C LYS A 97 4.99 4.04 4.40
N ALA A 98 4.48 3.23 3.48
CA ALA A 98 3.32 3.63 2.70
C ALA A 98 2.03 3.53 3.51
N LEU A 99 1.86 2.50 4.34
CA LEU A 99 0.69 2.37 5.21
C LEU A 99 0.65 3.45 6.29
N ASP A 100 1.81 3.78 6.87
CA ASP A 100 1.93 4.84 7.88
C ASP A 100 1.65 6.23 7.30
N ALA A 101 2.17 6.52 6.10
CA ALA A 101 1.85 7.74 5.36
C ALA A 101 0.34 7.82 5.05
N LEU A 102 -0.27 6.70 4.65
CA LEU A 102 -1.70 6.63 4.36
C LEU A 102 -2.56 6.86 5.61
N ASN A 103 -2.18 6.26 6.75
CA ASN A 103 -2.87 6.47 8.03
C ASN A 103 -2.78 7.95 8.47
N THR A 104 -1.61 8.56 8.32
CA THR A 104 -1.40 9.99 8.61
C THR A 104 -2.30 10.85 7.73
N MET A 105 -2.28 10.62 6.41
CA MET A 105 -3.11 11.35 5.46
C MET A 105 -4.60 11.20 5.76
N TYR A 106 -5.04 10.00 6.14
CA TYR A 106 -6.44 9.75 6.53
C TYR A 106 -6.85 10.58 7.76
N ALA A 107 -6.01 10.60 8.80
CA ALA A 107 -6.26 11.39 10.00
C ALA A 107 -6.31 12.89 9.71
N GLU A 108 -5.38 13.39 8.89
CA GLU A 108 -5.35 14.78 8.45
C GLU A 108 -6.59 15.16 7.62
N LYS A 109 -6.98 14.33 6.65
CA LYS A 109 -8.19 14.54 5.83
C LYS A 109 -9.45 14.55 6.70
N ARG A 110 -9.54 13.66 7.68
CA ARG A 110 -10.68 13.61 8.61
C ARG A 110 -10.76 14.89 9.44
N LYS A 111 -9.63 15.38 9.96
CA LYS A 111 -9.54 16.64 10.70
C LYS A 111 -9.91 17.84 9.80
N ALA A 112 -9.38 17.89 8.58
CA ALA A 112 -9.64 18.96 7.62
C ALA A 112 -11.12 19.02 7.22
N ARG A 113 -11.77 17.88 6.98
CA ARG A 113 -13.21 17.81 6.72
C ARG A 113 -14.03 18.40 7.87
N LYS A 114 -13.71 18.01 9.12
CA LYS A 114 -14.40 18.52 10.30
C LYS A 114 -14.24 20.05 10.41
N LEU A 115 -13.01 20.54 10.28
CA LEU A 115 -12.71 21.97 10.33
C LEU A 115 -13.44 22.75 9.23
N TYR A 116 -13.46 22.23 8.00
CA TYR A 116 -14.19 22.85 6.89
C TYR A 116 -15.69 22.98 7.19
N GLN A 117 -16.31 21.94 7.72
CA GLN A 117 -17.73 21.95 8.07
C GLN A 117 -18.04 22.94 9.21
N GLU A 118 -17.19 22.99 10.23
CA GLU A 118 -17.31 23.92 11.35
C GLU A 118 -17.18 25.38 10.89
N GLU A 119 -16.16 25.69 10.10
CA GLU A 119 -15.94 27.05 9.58
C GLU A 119 -17.07 27.50 8.65
N HIS A 120 -17.54 26.63 7.76
CA HIS A 120 -18.69 26.95 6.91
C HIS A 120 -19.95 27.23 7.75
N THR A 121 -20.20 26.44 8.79
CA THR A 121 -21.34 26.64 9.69
C THR A 121 -21.23 27.95 10.45
N ARG A 122 -20.04 28.26 10.99
CA ARG A 122 -19.75 29.51 11.70
C ARG A 122 -20.01 30.73 10.83
N ILE A 123 -19.53 30.71 9.58
CA ILE A 123 -19.74 31.79 8.62
C ILE A 123 -21.23 31.90 8.26
N ALA A 124 -21.89 30.78 7.94
CA ALA A 124 -23.30 30.78 7.58
C ALA A 124 -24.17 31.42 8.68
N GLN A 125 -23.91 31.10 9.96
CA GLN A 125 -24.61 31.67 11.11
C GLN A 125 -24.47 33.20 11.24
N GLN A 126 -23.39 33.80 10.73
CA GLN A 126 -23.19 35.26 10.73
C GLN A 126 -24.12 35.99 9.74
N PHE A 127 -24.69 35.27 8.76
CA PHE A 127 -25.56 35.84 7.73
C PHE A 127 -27.03 35.43 7.89
N THR A 128 -27.38 34.69 8.94
CA THR A 128 -28.76 34.29 9.27
C THR A 128 -29.41 35.19 10.34
N HIS A 129 -28.77 36.32 10.67
CA HIS A 129 -29.28 37.42 11.50
C HIS A 129 -29.47 38.67 10.64
#